data_AF-K1SBS8-F1
#
_entry.id   AF-K1SBS8-F1
#
_cell.length_a   1.000
_cell.length_b   1.000
_cell.length_c   1.000
_cell.angle_alpha   90.00
_cell.angle_beta   90.00
_cell.angle_gamma   90.00
#
_symmetry.space_group_name_H-M   'P 1'
#
loop_
_entity.id
_entity.type
_entity.pdbx_description
1 polymer ?
#
loop_
_entity_poly.entity_id
_entity_poly.type
_entity_poly.pdbx_seq_one_letter_code
_entity_poly.pdbx_strand_id
1 'polypeptide(L)'
;MTADISSFGESFKKEVLPYINTLSFPNTMLIEGGSAELRLSAARFIAQSLLCVGSGAHPCGVCPSCVKCEALSHPDMREYGDISSDAAFKVEACRAVRSDCFVLPNDGDKKVY
;
A
#
# COMPACT_ATOMS: atom_id res chain seq x y z
N MET A 1 10.56 9.12 2.54
CA MET A 1 11.46 8.95 1.39
C MET A 1 10.56 8.32 0.36
N THR A 2 10.08 9.12 -0.58
CA THR A 2 9.14 8.68 -1.60
C THR A 2 9.77 7.52 -2.35
N ALA A 3 9.19 6.33 -2.23
CA ALA A 3 9.63 5.19 -3.01
C ALA A 3 9.30 5.47 -4.48
N ASP A 4 10.27 5.97 -5.24
CA ASP A 4 10.17 6.07 -6.69
C ASP A 4 10.21 4.66 -7.26
N ILE A 5 9.44 4.40 -8.32
CA ILE A 5 9.44 3.09 -8.98
C ILE A 5 10.85 2.67 -9.40
N SER A 6 11.72 3.65 -9.72
CA SER A 6 13.13 3.44 -10.06
C SER A 6 13.90 2.67 -8.98
N SER A 7 13.51 2.79 -7.71
CA SER A 7 14.15 2.15 -6.54
C SER A 7 13.90 0.64 -6.44
N PHE A 8 12.95 0.09 -7.20
CA PHE A 8 12.65 -1.34 -7.20
C PHE A 8 13.38 -2.08 -8.34
N GLY A 9 13.65 -3.37 -8.11
CA GLY A 9 14.25 -4.25 -9.11
C GLY A 9 13.38 -4.47 -10.34
N GLU A 10 13.99 -4.93 -11.43
CA GLU A 10 13.33 -5.21 -12.73
C GLU A 10 12.16 -6.21 -12.59
N SER A 11 12.33 -7.26 -11.78
CA SER A 11 11.28 -8.27 -11.55
C SER A 11 10.03 -7.65 -10.91
N PHE A 12 10.19 -6.84 -9.86
CA PHE A 12 9.07 -6.14 -9.23
C PHE A 12 8.35 -5.23 -10.23
N LYS A 13 9.11 -4.43 -10.99
CA LYS A 13 8.54 -3.55 -12.01
C LYS A 13 7.72 -4.35 -13.02
N LYS A 14 8.27 -5.44 -13.54
CA LYS A 14 7.60 -6.29 -14.55
C LYS A 14 6.28 -6.89 -14.03
N GLU A 15 6.24 -7.29 -12.76
CA GLU A 15 5.05 -7.92 -12.17
C GLU A 15 4.00 -6.91 -11.71
N VAL A 16 4.41 -5.78 -11.15
CA VAL A 16 3.51 -4.82 -10.49
C VAL A 16 3.02 -3.72 -11.43
N LEU A 17 3.83 -3.28 -12.40
CA LEU A 17 3.45 -2.22 -13.34
C LEU A 17 2.13 -2.48 -14.09
N PRO A 18 1.85 -3.69 -14.59
CA PRO A 18 0.58 -3.96 -15.25
C PRO A 18 -0.61 -3.62 -14.36
N TYR A 19 -0.57 -4.01 -13.08
CA TYR A 19 -1.65 -3.74 -12.12
C TYR A 19 -1.79 -2.26 -11.79
N ILE A 20 -0.66 -1.53 -11.67
CA ILE A 20 -0.67 -0.07 -11.46
C ILE A 20 -1.32 0.64 -12.65
N ASN A 21 -0.94 0.26 -13.87
CA ASN A 21 -1.39 0.94 -15.09
C ASN A 21 -2.88 0.73 -15.37
N THR A 22 -3.42 -0.45 -15.03
CA THR A 22 -4.84 -0.78 -15.22
C THR A 22 -5.69 -0.52 -13.98
N LEU A 23 -5.05 -0.22 -12.85
CA LEU A 23 -5.66 -0.18 -11.51
C LEU A 23 -6.46 -1.45 -11.16
N SER A 24 -6.11 -2.59 -11.78
CA SER A 24 -6.83 -3.86 -11.65
C SER A 24 -6.12 -4.82 -10.69
N PHE A 25 -5.89 -4.38 -9.46
CA PHE A 25 -5.21 -5.18 -8.44
C PHE A 25 -6.10 -6.33 -7.93
N PRO A 26 -5.50 -7.47 -7.55
CA PRO A 26 -6.20 -8.47 -6.77
C PRO A 26 -6.52 -7.94 -5.36
N ASN A 27 -7.50 -8.54 -4.70
CA ASN A 27 -7.87 -8.16 -3.32
C ASN A 27 -6.76 -8.43 -2.28
N THR A 28 -5.76 -9.24 -2.63
CA THR A 28 -4.65 -9.60 -1.74
C THR A 28 -3.40 -9.82 -2.59
N MET A 29 -2.29 -9.26 -2.12
CA MET A 29 -0.96 -9.49 -2.68
C MET A 29 -0.04 -9.97 -1.56
N LEU A 30 0.72 -11.03 -1.83
CA LEU A 30 1.82 -11.48 -0.98
C LEU A 30 3.12 -11.05 -1.62
N ILE A 31 3.94 -10.28 -0.89
CA ILE A 31 5.23 -9.78 -1.37
C ILE A 31 6.34 -10.57 -0.68
N GLU A 32 7.17 -11.24 -1.46
CA GLU A 32 8.27 -12.08 -0.97
C GLU A 32 9.61 -11.65 -1.56
N GLY A 33 10.72 -12.08 -0.92
CA GLY A 33 12.08 -11.73 -1.33
C GLY A 33 12.55 -10.35 -0.84
N GLY A 34 13.81 -10.01 -1.15
CA GLY A 34 14.45 -8.76 -0.71
C GLY A 34 14.61 -8.64 0.82
N SER A 35 14.91 -7.42 1.29
CA SER A 35 14.92 -7.09 2.73
C SER A 35 13.50 -6.74 3.23
N ALA A 36 13.31 -6.72 4.54
CA ALA A 36 12.03 -6.34 5.15
C ALA A 36 11.63 -4.90 4.78
N GLU A 37 12.60 -3.99 4.76
CA GLU A 37 12.43 -2.58 4.41
C GLU A 37 12.02 -2.43 2.94
N LEU A 38 12.62 -3.23 2.05
CA LEU A 38 12.28 -3.21 0.63
C LEU A 38 10.85 -3.70 0.39
N ARG A 39 10.43 -4.77 1.10
CA ARG A 39 9.04 -5.25 1.06
C ARG A 39 8.06 -4.21 1.60
N LEU A 40 8.38 -3.55 2.71
CA LEU A 40 7.52 -2.50 3.26
C LEU A 40 7.43 -1.30 2.32
N SER A 41 8.56 -0.87 1.75
CA SER A 41 8.60 0.19 0.73
C SER A 41 7.72 -0.15 -0.48
N ALA A 42 7.81 -1.39 -0.97
CA ALA A 42 7.00 -1.89 -2.07
C ALA A 42 5.50 -1.92 -1.72
N ALA A 43 5.13 -2.40 -0.53
CA ALA A 43 3.75 -2.43 -0.06
C ALA A 43 3.17 -1.00 0.02
N ARG A 44 3.92 -0.05 0.59
CA ARG A 44 3.54 1.37 0.67
C ARG A 44 3.37 2.01 -0.70
N PHE A 45 4.27 1.72 -1.63
CA PHE A 45 4.19 2.21 -3.00
C PHE A 45 2.92 1.71 -3.72
N ILE A 46 2.61 0.40 -3.58
CA ILE A 46 1.39 -0.20 -4.14
C ILE A 46 0.14 0.41 -3.50
N ALA A 47 0.12 0.56 -2.17
CA ALA A 47 -0.98 1.18 -1.44
C ALA A 47 -1.23 2.63 -1.90
N GLN A 48 -0.17 3.43 -2.00
CA GLN A 48 -0.25 4.80 -2.50
C GLN A 48 -0.75 4.86 -3.95
N SER A 49 -0.38 3.90 -4.80
CA SER A 49 -0.86 3.81 -6.19
C SER A 49 -2.37 3.52 -6.25
N LEU A 50 -2.85 2.60 -5.40
CA LEU A 50 -4.25 2.22 -5.29
C LEU A 50 -5.17 3.34 -4.80
N LEU A 51 -4.66 4.17 -3.88
CA LEU A 51 -5.37 5.29 -3.25
C LEU A 51 -5.18 6.62 -3.99
N CYS A 52 -4.28 6.67 -4.97
CA CYS A 52 -4.04 7.85 -5.78
C CYS A 52 -5.29 8.24 -6.57
N VAL A 53 -5.66 9.52 -6.49
CA VAL A 53 -6.81 10.12 -7.20
C VAL A 53 -6.40 11.02 -8.37
N GLY A 54 -5.11 11.03 -8.73
CA GLY A 54 -4.62 11.73 -9.92
C GLY A 54 -5.10 11.08 -11.21
N SER A 55 -5.15 11.85 -12.31
CA SER A 55 -5.60 11.36 -13.63
C SER A 55 -4.47 10.83 -14.53
N GLY A 56 -3.25 10.74 -14.02
CA GLY A 56 -2.04 10.44 -14.77
C GLY A 56 -1.41 9.11 -14.37
N ALA A 57 -0.07 9.06 -14.29
CA ALA A 57 0.62 7.90 -13.74
C ALA A 57 0.33 7.77 -12.23
N HIS A 58 0.11 6.54 -11.78
CA HIS A 58 -0.10 6.19 -10.37
C HIS A 58 1.20 5.59 -9.80
N PRO A 59 1.61 5.94 -8.56
CA PRO A 59 1.10 7.06 -7.77
C PRO A 59 1.59 8.40 -8.36
N CYS A 60 0.74 9.44 -8.35
CA CYS A 60 1.16 10.74 -8.90
C CYS A 60 2.05 11.55 -7.97
N GLY A 61 2.12 11.17 -6.68
CA GLY A 61 2.95 11.82 -5.65
C GLY A 61 2.47 13.20 -5.17
N VAL A 62 1.57 13.86 -5.90
CA VAL A 62 1.18 15.26 -5.64
C VAL A 62 -0.27 15.44 -5.20
N CYS A 63 -1.14 14.46 -5.42
CA CYS A 63 -2.54 14.56 -4.98
C CYS A 63 -2.67 14.44 -3.45
N PRO A 64 -3.77 14.94 -2.85
CA PRO A 64 -3.96 14.87 -1.40
C PRO A 64 -3.83 13.45 -0.84
N SER A 65 -4.35 12.44 -1.54
CA SER A 65 -4.24 11.03 -1.11
C SER A 65 -2.80 10.54 -1.11
N CYS A 66 -2.01 10.85 -2.15
CA CYS A 66 -0.58 10.49 -2.19
C CYS A 66 0.21 11.14 -1.06
N VAL A 67 -0.04 12.42 -0.79
CA VAL A 67 0.62 13.17 0.30
C VAL A 67 0.28 12.56 1.67
N LYS A 68 -1.00 12.23 1.91
CA LYS A 68 -1.43 11.56 3.15
C LYS A 68 -0.81 10.16 3.30
N CYS A 69 -0.71 9.40 2.22
CA CYS A 69 -0.08 8.07 2.23
C CYS A 69 1.42 8.15 2.56
N GLU A 70 2.16 9.08 1.96
CA GLU A 70 3.59 9.28 2.26
C GLU A 70 3.79 9.66 3.74
N ALA A 71 2.87 10.45 4.31
CA ALA A 71 2.88 10.81 5.72
C ALA A 71 2.27 9.73 6.64
N LEU A 72 1.90 8.55 6.13
CA LEU A 72 1.26 7.45 6.88
C LEU A 72 0.02 7.91 7.67
N SER A 73 -0.75 8.81 7.07
CA SER A 73 -1.91 9.48 7.68
C SER A 73 -3.19 9.34 6.86
N HIS A 74 -3.17 8.54 5.79
CA HIS A 74 -4.35 8.31 4.96
C HIS A 74 -5.36 7.45 5.73
N PRO A 75 -6.62 7.90 5.91
CA PRO A 75 -7.59 7.19 6.77
C PRO A 75 -7.93 5.78 6.28
N ASP A 76 -7.82 5.57 4.97
CA ASP A 76 -8.09 4.29 4.29
C ASP A 76 -6.83 3.45 4.02
N MET A 77 -5.68 3.83 4.58
CA MET A 77 -4.45 3.03 4.58
C MET A 77 -4.11 2.69 6.02
N ARG A 78 -4.00 1.40 6.34
CA ARG A 78 -3.53 0.95 7.66
C ARG A 78 -2.38 -0.02 7.49
N GLU A 79 -1.43 0.08 8.38
CA GLU A 79 -0.31 -0.85 8.47
C GLU A 79 -0.37 -1.53 9.83
N TYR A 80 -0.16 -2.84 9.85
CA TYR A 80 -0.14 -3.63 11.07
C TYR A 80 1.19 -4.38 11.19
N GLY A 81 1.71 -4.42 12.41
CA GLY A 81 3.03 -4.97 12.68
C GLY A 81 4.12 -3.90 12.58
N ASP A 82 5.26 -4.19 13.19
CA ASP A 82 6.46 -3.36 13.13
C ASP A 82 7.60 -4.24 12.63
N ILE A 83 8.40 -3.74 11.68
CA ILE A 83 9.59 -4.44 11.18
C ILE A 83 10.54 -4.81 12.33
N SER A 84 10.59 -3.99 13.38
CA SER A 84 11.50 -4.16 14.51
C SER A 84 10.95 -5.08 15.61
N SER A 85 9.70 -5.54 15.51
CA SER A 85 9.06 -6.32 16.56
C SER A 85 9.00 -7.79 16.19
N ASP A 86 9.71 -8.63 16.95
CA ASP A 86 9.52 -10.10 16.96
C ASP A 86 8.17 -10.52 17.58
N ALA A 87 7.26 -9.58 17.84
CA ALA A 87 5.95 -9.88 18.38
C ALA A 87 5.07 -10.58 17.35
N ALA A 88 4.44 -11.68 17.77
CA ALA A 88 3.45 -12.37 16.97
C ALA A 88 2.30 -11.44 16.56
N PHE A 89 1.80 -11.61 15.33
CA PHE A 89 0.63 -10.88 14.85
C PHE A 89 -0.62 -11.29 15.65
N LYS A 90 -1.16 -10.34 16.42
CA LYS A 90 -2.23 -10.63 17.39
C LYS A 90 -3.57 -10.86 16.70
N VAL A 91 -4.36 -11.79 17.22
CA VAL A 91 -5.71 -12.10 16.68
C VAL A 91 -6.64 -10.89 16.74
N GLU A 92 -6.42 -9.99 17.70
CA GLU A 92 -7.14 -8.72 17.84
C GLU A 92 -6.94 -7.81 16.61
N ALA A 93 -5.73 -7.77 16.03
CA ALA A 93 -5.47 -7.01 14.82
C ALA A 93 -6.26 -7.58 13.64
N CYS A 94 -6.29 -8.90 13.46
CA CYS A 94 -7.11 -9.56 12.43
C CYS A 94 -8.60 -9.22 12.60
N ARG A 95 -9.10 -9.22 13.85
CA ARG A 95 -10.50 -8.87 14.14
C ARG A 95 -10.81 -7.40 13.83
N ALA A 96 -9.88 -6.49 14.14
CA ALA A 96 -10.02 -5.07 13.84
C ALA A 96 -10.07 -4.80 12.33
N VAL A 97 -9.19 -5.43 11.54
CA VAL A 97 -9.22 -5.35 10.07
C VAL A 97 -10.57 -5.85 9.54
N ARG A 98 -11.02 -7.01 10.01
CA ARG A 98 -12.30 -7.59 9.60
C ARG A 98 -13.51 -6.73 9.94
N SER A 99 -13.51 -6.02 11.07
CA SER A 99 -14.60 -5.10 11.38
C SER A 99 -14.56 -3.83 10.55
N ASP A 100 -13.36 -3.31 10.26
CA ASP A 100 -13.19 -2.04 9.56
C ASP A 100 -13.45 -2.17 8.04
N CYS A 101 -13.18 -3.34 7.46
CA CYS A 101 -13.37 -3.54 6.02
C CYS A 101 -14.84 -3.50 5.58
N PHE A 102 -15.80 -3.63 6.50
CA PHE A 102 -17.23 -3.40 6.24
C PHE A 102 -17.63 -1.93 6.21
N VAL A 103 -16.78 -1.04 6.75
CA VAL A 103 -17.03 0.41 6.74
C VAL A 103 -16.53 0.96 5.41
N LEU A 104 -17.36 1.76 4.74
CA LEU A 104 -17.00 2.41 3.47
C LEU A 104 -15.70 3.24 3.62
N PRO A 105 -14.90 3.37 2.54
CA PRO A 105 -13.72 4.23 2.57
C PRO A 105 -14.11 5.70 2.77
N ASN A 106 -13.21 6.47 3.37
CA ASN A 106 -13.45 7.84 3.79
C ASN A 106 -13.07 8.85 2.70
N ASP A 107 -11.89 8.68 2.11
CA ASP A 107 -11.27 9.64 1.19
C ASP A 107 -11.24 9.14 -0.27
N GLY A 108 -11.74 7.93 -0.56
CA GLY A 108 -11.73 7.35 -1.90
C GLY A 108 -12.62 6.12 -2.07
N ASP A 109 -12.27 5.25 -3.03
CA ASP A 109 -13.09 4.07 -3.38
C ASP A 109 -12.56 2.75 -2.79
N LYS A 110 -11.38 2.78 -2.15
CA LYS A 110 -10.68 1.57 -1.70
C LYS A 110 -10.10 1.78 -0.30
N LYS A 111 -9.97 0.67 0.45
CA LYS A 111 -9.19 0.58 1.69
C LYS A 111 -8.05 -0.42 1.51
N VAL A 112 -6.90 -0.11 2.08
CA VAL A 112 -5.69 -0.94 2.05
C VAL A 112 -5.25 -1.21 3.48
N TYR A 113 -4.89 -2.46 3.78
CA TYR A 113 -4.50 -2.97 5.09
C TYR A 113 -3.20 -3.77 5.01
#